data_AF-A0A8C6PW49-F1
#
_entry.id   AF-A0A8C6PW49-F1
#
_cell.length_a   1.000
_cell.length_b   1.000
_cell.length_c   1.000
_cell.angle_alpha   90.00
_cell.angle_beta   90.00
_cell.angle_gamma   90.00
#
_symmetry.space_group_name_H-M   'P 1'
#
loop_
_entity.id
_entity.type
_entity.pdbx_description
1 polymer ?
#
loop_
_entity_poly.entity_id
_entity_poly.type
_entity_poly.pdbx_seq_one_letter_code
_entity_poly.pdbx_strand_id
1 'polypeptide(L)'
;MRMFHSSDLLLMDFLLLMFASAAGKILPPQNLTLVWETDFQPWFSWDPPPRSDTSCKYKVDITGYKDMLRSNTTFGMFLVMEGGSLSFSVKTVCGNNESEPATLNVTSPDLVTALDCYSYTATLVNCTWSAAGDSSNLTFSYILAKEFGDEPPAELQECSSYMSSGGVRTGCTLQASLSHAIHIVLHSTINSTLIRNTFTKRTIYNVRPPPLVWNVTESKHTLAISWSPPDMLDLSEWDFVINYTFCDEYQVRDTPLCVQTHPVSR
;
A
#
# COMPACT_ATOMS: atom_id res chain seq x y z
N MET A 1 -75.55 20.71 29.11
CA MET A 1 -74.20 21.25 28.88
C MET A 1 -73.20 20.22 29.43
N ARG A 2 -72.76 19.27 28.61
CA ARG A 2 -71.74 18.29 28.98
C ARG A 2 -70.43 18.76 28.36
N MET A 3 -69.50 19.23 29.19
CA MET A 3 -68.13 19.54 28.79
C MET A 3 -67.46 18.22 28.42
N PHE A 4 -67.15 18.03 27.14
CA PHE A 4 -66.18 17.02 26.74
C PHE A 4 -64.80 17.53 27.14
N HIS A 5 -64.11 16.72 27.94
CA HIS A 5 -62.83 17.02 28.54
C HIS A 5 -61.75 17.03 27.43
N SER A 6 -61.20 18.21 27.14
CA SER A 6 -60.18 18.44 26.10
C SER A 6 -58.83 17.74 26.40
N SER A 7 -58.72 17.08 27.55
CA SER A 7 -57.49 16.48 28.09
C SER A 7 -57.21 15.07 27.54
N ASP A 8 -58.25 14.33 27.14
CA ASP A 8 -58.11 12.92 26.71
C ASP A 8 -57.69 12.78 25.24
N LEU A 9 -57.88 13.82 24.41
CA LEU A 9 -57.46 13.84 23.00
C LEU A 9 -55.95 14.12 22.86
N LEU A 10 -55.35 14.91 23.76
CA LEU A 10 -53.93 15.24 23.71
C LEU A 10 -53.01 14.08 24.11
N LEU A 11 -53.50 13.18 24.98
CA LEU A 11 -52.76 11.99 25.42
C LEU A 11 -52.69 10.91 24.32
N MET A 12 -53.73 10.79 23.49
CA MET A 12 -53.74 9.85 22.37
C MET A 12 -52.88 10.34 21.19
N ASP A 13 -52.82 11.65 20.92
CA ASP A 13 -51.89 12.20 19.92
C ASP A 13 -50.43 12.03 20.34
N PHE A 14 -50.11 12.17 21.63
CA PHE A 14 -48.75 11.95 22.13
C PHE A 14 -48.33 10.47 22.07
N LEU A 15 -49.27 9.54 22.27
CA LEU A 15 -49.02 8.09 22.13
C LEU A 15 -48.87 7.65 20.68
N LEU A 16 -49.59 8.27 19.73
CA LEU A 16 -49.43 8.02 18.29
C LEU A 16 -48.12 8.63 17.74
N LEU A 17 -47.66 9.75 18.30
CA LEU A 17 -46.37 10.36 17.94
C LEU A 17 -45.16 9.54 18.44
N MET A 18 -45.30 8.76 19.52
CA MET A 18 -44.25 7.86 20.01
C MET A 18 -44.12 6.57 19.19
N PHE A 19 -45.13 6.20 18.39
CA PHE A 19 -45.05 5.07 17.46
C PHE A 19 -44.57 5.44 16.05
N ALA A 20 -44.50 6.73 15.72
CA ALA A 20 -44.14 7.20 14.38
C ALA A 20 -42.63 7.43 14.15
N SER A 21 -41.76 7.30 15.17
CA SER A 21 -40.32 7.54 15.02
C SER A 21 -39.44 6.30 14.93
N ALA A 22 -40.03 5.09 14.87
CA ALA A 22 -39.29 3.83 14.70
C ALA A 22 -39.26 3.33 13.24
N ALA A 23 -40.02 3.95 12.34
CA ALA A 23 -40.01 3.64 10.92
C ALA A 23 -39.08 4.63 10.19
N GLY A 24 -37.81 4.26 9.99
CA GLY A 24 -36.96 5.02 9.05
C GLY A 24 -35.45 5.00 9.28
N LYS A 25 -34.96 4.50 10.41
CA LYS A 25 -33.50 4.41 10.63
C LYS A 25 -32.97 3.09 10.08
N ILE A 26 -32.22 3.15 8.99
CA ILE A 26 -31.48 1.99 8.46
C ILE A 26 -30.44 1.58 9.51
N LEU A 27 -30.50 0.31 9.91
CA LEU A 27 -29.57 -0.25 10.89
C LEU A 27 -28.26 -0.66 10.22
N PRO A 28 -27.12 -0.56 10.93
CA PRO A 28 -25.85 -1.04 10.43
C PRO A 28 -25.81 -2.58 10.35
N PRO A 29 -24.93 -3.14 9.51
CA PRO A 29 -24.58 -4.56 9.56
C PRO A 29 -24.07 -5.00 10.93
N GLN A 30 -24.16 -6.29 11.21
CA GLN A 30 -23.74 -6.88 12.49
C GLN A 30 -22.65 -7.94 12.29
N ASN A 31 -21.98 -8.33 13.38
CA ASN A 31 -21.04 -9.46 13.39
C ASN A 31 -20.00 -9.42 12.27
N LEU A 32 -19.33 -8.27 12.11
CA LEU A 32 -18.23 -8.16 11.16
C LEU A 32 -17.10 -9.10 11.58
N THR A 33 -16.65 -9.93 10.65
CA THR A 33 -15.56 -10.87 10.85
C THR A 33 -14.55 -10.77 9.72
N LEU A 34 -13.31 -11.09 10.05
CA LEU A 34 -12.19 -11.15 9.12
C LEU A 34 -11.45 -12.46 9.31
N VAL A 35 -11.26 -13.20 8.22
CA VAL A 35 -10.45 -14.43 8.18
C VAL A 35 -9.43 -14.29 7.05
N TRP A 36 -8.18 -14.65 7.29
CA TRP A 36 -7.16 -14.62 6.25
C TRP A 36 -7.04 -15.99 5.59
N GLU A 37 -7.21 -16.04 4.26
CA GLU A 37 -6.97 -17.25 3.47
C GLU A 37 -5.48 -17.39 3.11
N THR A 38 -4.85 -16.26 2.78
CA THR A 38 -3.40 -16.12 2.59
C THR A 38 -2.92 -14.82 3.23
N ASP A 39 -1.62 -14.52 3.16
CA ASP A 39 -1.07 -13.29 3.74
C ASP A 39 -1.54 -12.00 3.08
N PHE A 40 -2.05 -12.08 1.85
CA PHE A 40 -2.61 -10.94 1.10
C PHE A 40 -4.09 -11.09 0.79
N GLN A 41 -4.75 -12.18 1.20
CA GLN A 41 -6.15 -12.43 0.86
C GLN A 41 -7.02 -12.52 2.12
N PRO A 42 -7.45 -11.36 2.66
CA PRO A 42 -8.49 -11.33 3.68
C PRO A 42 -9.86 -11.66 3.08
N TRP A 43 -10.63 -12.42 3.85
CA TRP A 43 -12.04 -12.71 3.62
C TRP A 43 -12.87 -12.03 4.70
N PHE A 44 -13.69 -11.09 4.29
CA PHE A 44 -14.59 -10.31 5.14
C PHE A 44 -15.99 -10.91 5.08
N SER A 45 -16.68 -10.90 6.22
CA SER A 45 -18.11 -11.22 6.27
C SER A 45 -18.83 -10.44 7.34
N TRP A 46 -20.14 -10.29 7.17
CA TRP A 46 -21.03 -9.63 8.12
C TRP A 46 -22.44 -10.21 8.03
N ASP A 47 -23.24 -9.97 9.05
CA ASP A 47 -24.66 -10.28 9.05
C ASP A 47 -25.48 -9.07 8.59
N PRO A 48 -26.52 -9.26 7.74
CA PRO A 48 -27.49 -8.23 7.42
C PRO A 48 -28.15 -7.65 8.67
N PRO A 49 -28.53 -6.37 8.67
CA PRO A 49 -29.32 -5.82 9.77
C PRO A 49 -30.68 -6.54 9.91
N PRO A 50 -31.24 -6.64 11.13
CA PRO A 50 -32.56 -7.21 11.33
C PRO A 50 -33.60 -6.49 10.47
N ARG A 51 -34.40 -7.26 9.72
CA ARG A 51 -35.43 -6.75 8.79
C ARG A 51 -34.87 -5.93 7.61
N SER A 52 -33.64 -6.23 7.16
CA SER A 52 -33.11 -5.64 5.94
C SER A 52 -33.96 -6.01 4.71
N ASP A 53 -34.39 -5.02 3.93
CA ASP A 53 -34.97 -5.26 2.61
C ASP A 53 -33.91 -5.88 1.68
N THR A 54 -34.32 -6.83 0.85
CA THR A 54 -33.46 -7.49 -0.14
C THR A 54 -32.92 -6.56 -1.23
N SER A 55 -33.44 -5.33 -1.31
CA SER A 55 -33.00 -4.28 -2.24
C SER A 55 -31.81 -3.47 -1.73
N CYS A 56 -31.48 -3.58 -0.43
CA CYS A 56 -30.37 -2.86 0.17
C CYS A 56 -29.02 -3.46 -0.24
N LYS A 57 -28.01 -2.60 -0.34
CA LYS A 57 -26.62 -2.95 -0.62
C LYS A 57 -25.74 -2.55 0.55
N TYR A 58 -24.46 -2.90 0.47
CA TYR A 58 -23.46 -2.64 1.47
C TYR A 58 -22.34 -1.80 0.88
N LYS A 59 -22.09 -0.65 1.48
CA LYS A 59 -20.93 0.18 1.17
C LYS A 59 -19.80 -0.22 2.09
N VAL A 60 -18.76 -0.80 1.51
CA VAL A 60 -17.56 -1.28 2.18
C VAL A 60 -16.47 -0.24 2.04
N ASP A 61 -15.88 0.16 3.17
CA ASP A 61 -14.76 1.08 3.23
C ASP A 61 -13.59 0.40 3.96
N ILE A 62 -12.42 0.45 3.34
CA ILE A 62 -11.18 -0.16 3.80
C ILE A 62 -10.09 0.89 3.67
N THR A 63 -9.37 1.17 4.76
CA THR A 63 -8.32 2.20 4.78
C THR A 63 -7.31 1.97 3.66
N GLY A 64 -7.07 3.01 2.85
CA GLY A 64 -6.12 2.97 1.72
C GLY A 64 -6.73 2.48 0.40
N TYR A 65 -8.00 2.05 0.40
CA TYR A 65 -8.69 1.56 -0.79
C TYR A 65 -9.94 2.41 -1.09
N LYS A 66 -10.40 2.34 -2.35
CA LYS A 66 -11.67 2.97 -2.73
C LYS A 66 -12.83 2.18 -2.15
N ASP A 67 -13.88 2.90 -1.79
CA ASP A 67 -15.12 2.30 -1.31
C ASP A 67 -15.74 1.39 -2.39
N MET A 68 -16.38 0.31 -1.94
CA MET A 68 -16.98 -0.69 -2.82
C MET A 68 -18.44 -0.90 -2.45
N LEU A 69 -19.31 -0.93 -3.46
CA LEU A 69 -20.70 -1.28 -3.27
C LEU A 69 -20.90 -2.78 -3.54
N ARG A 70 -21.47 -3.49 -2.57
CA ARG A 70 -21.67 -4.95 -2.61
C ARG A 70 -23.12 -5.32 -2.32
N SER A 71 -23.63 -6.34 -3.01
CA SER A 71 -24.92 -6.94 -2.67
C SER A 71 -24.75 -8.14 -1.73
N ASN A 72 -23.60 -8.81 -1.81
CA ASN A 72 -23.28 -9.96 -0.96
C ASN A 72 -22.73 -9.51 0.38
N THR A 73 -22.89 -10.36 1.39
CA THR A 73 -22.40 -10.15 2.75
C THR A 73 -21.01 -10.73 3.01
N THR A 74 -20.38 -11.27 1.97
CA THR A 74 -19.04 -11.85 2.01
C THR A 74 -18.21 -11.31 0.85
N PHE A 75 -16.92 -11.11 1.10
CA PHE A 75 -16.04 -10.49 0.14
C PHE A 75 -14.57 -10.81 0.43
N GLY A 76 -13.82 -11.18 -0.60
CA GLY A 76 -12.36 -11.30 -0.54
C GLY A 76 -11.68 -10.42 -1.59
N MET A 77 -10.48 -9.97 -1.28
CA MET A 77 -9.65 -9.18 -2.18
C MET A 77 -8.18 -9.38 -1.89
N PHE A 78 -7.32 -8.99 -2.83
CA PHE A 78 -5.91 -8.77 -2.54
C PHE A 78 -5.76 -7.47 -1.72
N LEU A 79 -5.10 -7.54 -0.57
CA LEU A 79 -4.96 -6.42 0.36
C LEU A 79 -3.56 -6.34 0.97
N VAL A 80 -3.06 -5.12 1.05
CA VAL A 80 -1.80 -4.77 1.69
C VAL A 80 -2.09 -3.71 2.77
N MET A 81 -1.56 -3.93 3.98
CA MET A 81 -1.84 -3.09 5.14
C MET A 81 -0.91 -1.87 5.25
N GLU A 82 0.23 -1.88 4.55
CA GLU A 82 1.33 -0.93 4.74
C GLU A 82 1.78 -0.84 6.21
N GLY A 83 1.92 -2.00 6.85
CA GLY A 83 2.18 -2.14 8.28
C GLY A 83 1.40 -3.29 8.90
N GLY A 84 1.06 -3.17 10.18
CA GLY A 84 0.28 -4.16 10.93
C GLY A 84 -1.20 -3.84 11.13
N SER A 85 -1.74 -2.78 10.50
CA SER A 85 -3.08 -2.27 10.78
C SER A 85 -4.05 -2.33 9.61
N LEU A 86 -5.28 -2.74 9.88
CA LEU A 86 -6.39 -2.79 8.95
C LEU A 86 -7.65 -2.26 9.64
N SER A 87 -8.31 -1.29 9.02
CA SER A 87 -9.64 -0.82 9.41
C SER A 87 -10.62 -1.11 8.29
N PHE A 88 -11.68 -1.82 8.64
CA PHE A 88 -12.74 -2.25 7.74
C PHE A 88 -14.07 -1.75 8.30
N SER A 89 -14.87 -1.07 7.48
CA SER A 89 -16.21 -0.65 7.87
C SER A 89 -17.24 -0.93 6.79
N VAL A 90 -18.47 -1.18 7.23
CA VAL A 90 -19.59 -1.48 6.35
C VAL A 90 -20.79 -0.66 6.75
N LYS A 91 -21.44 -0.04 5.77
CA LYS A 91 -22.74 0.63 5.90
C LYS A 91 -23.78 -0.08 5.06
N THR A 92 -25.01 -0.13 5.55
CA THR A 92 -26.16 -0.54 4.75
C THR A 92 -26.69 0.66 3.96
N VAL A 93 -26.93 0.48 2.67
CA VAL A 93 -27.40 1.50 1.73
C VAL A 93 -28.72 1.01 1.12
N CYS A 94 -29.80 1.73 1.38
CA CYS A 94 -31.12 1.43 0.82
C CYS A 94 -31.63 2.69 0.09
N GLY A 95 -31.63 2.68 -1.24
CA GLY A 95 -31.91 3.87 -2.04
C GLY A 95 -30.86 4.97 -1.80
N ASN A 96 -31.29 6.13 -1.32
CA ASN A 96 -30.42 7.28 -1.03
C ASN A 96 -30.01 7.40 0.45
N ASN A 97 -30.47 6.48 1.30
CA ASN A 97 -30.23 6.53 2.73
C ASN A 97 -29.12 5.53 3.10
N GLU A 98 -28.25 5.92 4.04
CA GLU A 98 -27.18 5.08 4.57
C GLU A 98 -27.33 4.91 6.10
N SER A 99 -26.90 3.76 6.61
CA SER A 99 -26.74 3.56 8.06
C SER A 99 -25.46 4.23 8.59
N GLU A 100 -25.35 4.29 9.92
CA GLU A 100 -24.04 4.42 10.56
C GLU A 100 -23.11 3.27 10.17
N PRO A 101 -21.78 3.44 10.21
CA PRO A 101 -20.84 2.37 9.92
C PRO A 101 -20.75 1.37 11.08
N ALA A 102 -20.74 0.09 10.75
CA ALA A 102 -20.17 -0.93 11.62
C ALA A 102 -18.68 -1.08 11.26
N THR A 103 -17.80 -1.05 12.26
CA THR A 103 -16.34 -1.03 12.04
C THR A 103 -15.66 -2.17 12.78
N LEU A 104 -14.69 -2.80 12.11
CA LEU A 104 -13.76 -3.77 12.66
C LEU A 104 -12.33 -3.25 12.44
N ASN A 105 -11.60 -3.08 13.53
CA ASN A 105 -10.20 -2.67 13.51
C ASN A 105 -9.32 -3.82 13.96
N VAL A 106 -8.32 -4.16 13.15
CA VAL A 106 -7.30 -5.15 13.46
C VAL A 106 -5.95 -4.45 13.44
N THR A 107 -5.25 -4.51 14.56
CA THR A 107 -3.94 -3.86 14.72
C THR A 107 -2.97 -4.83 15.34
N SER A 108 -1.87 -5.06 14.64
CA SER A 108 -0.68 -5.75 15.13
C SER A 108 0.45 -4.73 15.30
N PRO A 109 1.40 -4.96 16.22
CA PRO A 109 2.57 -4.10 16.32
C PRO A 109 3.37 -4.17 15.01
N ASP A 110 4.02 -3.06 14.68
CA ASP A 110 4.95 -3.03 13.56
C ASP A 110 6.19 -3.85 13.91
N LEU A 111 6.60 -4.70 12.98
CA LEU A 111 7.78 -5.56 13.09
C LEU A 111 9.04 -4.82 12.65
N VAL A 112 8.92 -3.81 11.81
CA VAL A 112 10.04 -3.05 11.29
C VAL A 112 9.72 -1.58 11.20
N THR A 113 10.77 -0.77 11.20
CA THR A 113 10.74 0.64 10.83
C THR A 113 11.65 0.89 9.65
N ALA A 114 11.40 1.98 8.92
CA ALA A 114 12.19 2.39 7.76
C ALA A 114 12.39 1.28 6.71
N LEU A 115 11.35 0.47 6.46
CA LEU A 115 11.37 -0.51 5.38
C LEU A 115 11.41 0.22 4.04
N ASP A 116 12.51 0.03 3.33
CA ASP A 116 12.73 0.57 2.00
C ASP A 116 13.30 -0.51 1.07
N CYS A 117 12.96 -0.43 -0.21
CA CYS A 117 13.52 -1.30 -1.24
C CYS A 117 14.01 -0.45 -2.38
N TYR A 118 15.25 -0.66 -2.80
CA TYR A 118 15.85 0.09 -3.90
C TYR A 118 16.56 -0.84 -4.88
N SER A 119 16.37 -0.54 -6.17
CA SER A 119 17.10 -1.21 -7.25
C SER A 119 18.48 -0.60 -7.39
N TYR A 120 19.52 -1.44 -7.47
CA TYR A 120 20.89 -0.98 -7.71
C TYR A 120 21.52 -1.57 -8.97
N THR A 121 20.85 -2.54 -9.60
CA THR A 121 21.07 -2.96 -10.99
C THR A 121 19.72 -3.19 -11.68
N ALA A 122 19.71 -3.44 -12.99
CA ALA A 122 18.49 -3.73 -13.74
C ALA A 122 17.69 -4.94 -13.20
N THR A 123 18.33 -5.83 -12.42
CA THR A 123 17.77 -7.11 -11.98
C THR A 123 17.93 -7.38 -10.48
N LEU A 124 18.55 -6.47 -9.72
CA LEU A 124 18.81 -6.65 -8.30
C LEU A 124 18.22 -5.52 -7.46
N VAL A 125 17.54 -5.92 -6.39
CA VAL A 125 16.91 -5.03 -5.42
C VAL A 125 17.41 -5.37 -4.04
N ASN A 126 17.75 -4.35 -3.26
CA ASN A 126 17.96 -4.49 -1.83
C ASN A 126 16.77 -3.92 -1.08
N CYS A 127 16.14 -4.75 -0.27
CA CYS A 127 15.19 -4.33 0.74
C CYS A 127 15.90 -4.24 2.08
N THR A 128 15.80 -3.13 2.78
CA THR A 128 16.45 -2.89 4.07
C THR A 128 15.44 -2.37 5.08
N TRP A 129 15.66 -2.70 6.35
CA TRP A 129 14.80 -2.29 7.45
C TRP A 129 15.55 -2.22 8.77
N SER A 130 14.96 -1.53 9.74
CA SER A 130 15.38 -1.58 11.15
C SER A 130 14.35 -2.38 11.94
N ALA A 131 14.80 -3.25 12.85
CA ALA A 131 13.89 -4.00 13.73
C ALA A 131 13.11 -3.04 14.64
N ALA A 132 11.82 -3.31 14.81
CA ALA A 132 10.96 -2.59 15.75
C ALA A 132 10.76 -3.44 17.01
N GLY A 133 11.17 -2.93 18.17
CA GLY A 133 11.10 -3.67 19.43
C GLY A 133 11.91 -4.97 19.38
N ASP A 134 11.28 -6.09 19.78
CA ASP A 134 11.93 -7.39 19.96
C ASP A 134 11.95 -8.27 18.69
N SER A 135 11.60 -7.74 17.51
CA SER A 135 11.42 -8.48 16.25
C SER A 135 12.72 -8.96 15.56
N SER A 136 13.74 -9.32 16.34
CA SER A 136 15.09 -9.65 15.88
C SER A 136 15.18 -10.80 14.86
N ASN A 137 14.25 -11.76 14.91
CA ASN A 137 14.20 -12.93 14.04
C ASN A 137 12.94 -12.95 13.18
N LEU A 138 12.76 -11.91 12.36
CA LEU A 138 11.67 -11.88 11.40
C LEU A 138 11.99 -12.69 10.13
N THR A 139 10.95 -13.21 9.51
CA THR A 139 10.97 -13.83 8.19
C THR A 139 10.48 -12.81 7.18
N PHE A 140 11.28 -12.59 6.12
CA PHE A 140 10.91 -11.78 4.98
C PHE A 140 10.48 -12.70 3.84
N SER A 141 9.23 -12.60 3.44
CA SER A 141 8.70 -13.29 2.27
C SER A 141 8.10 -12.28 1.29
N TYR A 142 8.02 -12.63 0.01
CA TYR A 142 7.57 -11.72 -1.03
C TYR A 142 6.91 -12.42 -2.22
N ILE A 143 6.11 -11.66 -2.95
CA ILE A 143 5.60 -11.98 -4.27
C ILE A 143 6.07 -10.89 -5.23
N LEU A 144 6.59 -11.29 -6.38
CA LEU A 144 6.88 -10.39 -7.49
C LEU A 144 5.68 -10.37 -8.43
N ALA A 145 5.10 -9.18 -8.63
CA ALA A 145 4.04 -8.95 -9.59
C ALA A 145 4.55 -7.97 -10.66
N LYS A 146 4.21 -8.20 -11.93
CA LYS A 146 4.47 -7.19 -12.96
C LYS A 146 3.52 -6.02 -12.75
N GLU A 147 4.04 -4.80 -12.73
CA GLU A 147 3.24 -3.59 -12.44
C GLU A 147 2.08 -3.39 -13.44
N PHE A 148 2.22 -3.90 -14.66
CA PHE A 148 1.24 -3.77 -15.75
C PHE A 148 0.80 -5.12 -16.36
N GLY A 149 0.93 -6.21 -15.61
CA GLY A 149 0.59 -7.55 -16.09
C GLY A 149 -0.69 -8.10 -15.46
N ASP A 150 -1.49 -8.82 -16.25
CA ASP A 150 -2.60 -9.66 -15.77
C ASP A 150 -2.13 -11.03 -15.25
N GLU A 151 -0.81 -11.22 -15.12
CA GLU A 151 -0.25 -12.48 -14.63
C GLU A 151 -0.67 -12.69 -13.17
N PRO A 152 -1.11 -13.90 -12.80
CA PRO A 152 -1.45 -14.19 -11.41
C PRO A 152 -0.22 -13.93 -10.52
N PRO A 153 -0.43 -13.45 -9.28
CA PRO A 153 0.65 -13.22 -8.35
C PRO A 153 1.49 -14.49 -8.21
N ALA A 154 2.82 -14.37 -8.34
CA ALA A 154 3.72 -15.49 -8.15
C ALA A 154 3.55 -16.14 -6.76
N GLU A 155 3.97 -17.39 -6.61
CA GLU A 155 3.99 -18.05 -5.30
C GLU A 155 4.84 -17.25 -4.30
N LEU A 156 4.44 -17.30 -3.02
CA LEU A 156 5.14 -16.61 -1.94
C LEU A 156 6.55 -17.21 -1.77
N GLN A 157 7.57 -16.38 -1.91
CA GLN A 157 8.98 -16.77 -1.78
C GLN A 157 9.56 -16.22 -0.48
N GLU A 158 10.26 -17.05 0.29
CA GLU A 158 11.08 -16.54 1.39
C GLU A 158 12.40 -15.96 0.83
N CYS A 159 12.89 -14.89 1.44
CA CYS A 159 14.21 -14.37 1.19
C CYS A 159 15.30 -15.45 1.37
N SER A 160 16.10 -15.66 0.33
CA SER A 160 17.25 -16.58 0.39
C SER A 160 18.58 -15.87 0.70
N SER A 161 18.63 -14.54 0.57
CA SER A 161 19.86 -13.74 0.72
C SER A 161 19.66 -12.61 1.74
N TYR A 162 19.63 -12.98 3.02
CA TYR A 162 19.48 -12.02 4.12
C TYR A 162 20.75 -11.20 4.34
N MET A 163 20.59 -9.90 4.51
CA MET A 163 21.60 -9.00 5.05
C MET A 163 21.46 -8.97 6.57
N SER A 164 22.59 -9.03 7.28
CA SER A 164 22.60 -9.03 8.74
C SER A 164 23.64 -8.07 9.30
N SER A 165 23.30 -7.41 10.40
CA SER A 165 24.22 -6.57 11.17
C SER A 165 24.11 -6.95 12.64
N GLY A 166 25.24 -7.26 13.28
CA GLY A 166 25.24 -7.70 14.68
C GLY A 166 24.41 -8.95 14.97
N GLY A 167 24.23 -9.84 13.99
CA GLY A 167 23.40 -11.05 14.11
C GLY A 167 21.90 -10.83 13.90
N VAL A 168 21.45 -9.59 13.64
CA VAL A 168 20.05 -9.26 13.35
C VAL A 168 19.85 -9.10 11.86
N ARG A 169 18.76 -9.68 11.33
CA ARG A 169 18.35 -9.51 9.93
C ARG A 169 17.91 -8.06 9.69
N THR A 170 18.59 -7.38 8.79
CA THR A 170 18.38 -5.94 8.48
C THR A 170 18.07 -5.69 7.01
N GLY A 171 18.07 -6.73 6.19
CA GLY A 171 17.73 -6.61 4.80
C GLY A 171 17.63 -7.94 4.07
N CYS A 172 17.24 -7.87 2.80
CA CYS A 172 17.18 -8.96 1.85
C CYS A 172 17.56 -8.47 0.46
N THR A 173 18.40 -9.22 -0.24
CA THR A 173 18.68 -9.02 -1.66
C THR A 173 17.79 -9.92 -2.51
N LEU A 174 17.11 -9.32 -3.49
CA LEU A 174 16.12 -9.96 -4.34
C LEU A 174 16.54 -9.89 -5.81
N GLN A 175 16.22 -10.93 -6.57
CA GLN A 175 16.27 -10.91 -8.03
C GLN A 175 14.93 -10.37 -8.55
N ALA A 176 14.88 -9.09 -8.89
CA ALA A 176 13.69 -8.42 -9.39
C ALA A 176 14.07 -7.31 -10.36
N SER A 177 13.35 -7.21 -11.47
CA SER A 177 13.54 -6.11 -12.43
C SER A 177 12.80 -4.83 -12.03
N LEU A 178 13.11 -3.74 -12.74
CA LEU A 178 12.45 -2.45 -12.57
C LEU A 178 10.95 -2.43 -12.91
N SER A 179 10.45 -3.44 -13.62
CA SER A 179 9.01 -3.56 -13.95
C SER A 179 8.19 -4.30 -12.90
N HIS A 180 8.80 -4.74 -11.79
CA HIS A 180 8.12 -5.47 -10.74
C HIS A 180 7.65 -4.56 -9.59
N ALA A 181 6.45 -4.83 -9.11
CA ALA A 181 6.05 -4.53 -7.75
C ALA A 181 6.41 -5.71 -6.84
N ILE A 182 6.91 -5.41 -5.64
CA ILE A 182 7.28 -6.35 -4.61
C ILE A 182 6.21 -6.25 -3.52
N HIS A 183 5.39 -7.28 -3.39
CA HIS A 183 4.47 -7.42 -2.26
C HIS A 183 5.17 -8.20 -1.16
N ILE A 184 5.40 -7.56 -0.03
CA ILE A 184 6.24 -8.05 1.07
C ILE A 184 5.35 -8.50 2.22
N VAL A 185 5.69 -9.63 2.81
CA VAL A 185 5.15 -10.14 4.07
C VAL A 185 6.29 -10.26 5.06
N LEU A 186 6.11 -9.66 6.23
CA LEU A 186 7.00 -9.85 7.37
C LEU A 186 6.27 -10.66 8.43
N HIS A 187 6.88 -11.77 8.84
CA HIS A 187 6.38 -12.60 9.94
C HIS A 187 7.34 -12.60 11.11
N SER A 188 6.80 -12.51 12.31
CA SER A 188 7.57 -12.74 13.53
C SER A 188 6.66 -13.27 14.64
N THR A 189 7.25 -13.96 15.61
CA THR A 189 6.53 -14.44 16.78
C THR A 189 6.93 -13.59 17.97
N ILE A 190 5.99 -12.80 18.50
CA ILE A 190 6.20 -11.99 19.72
C ILE A 190 5.22 -12.52 20.77
N ASN A 191 5.73 -12.88 21.96
CA ASN A 191 4.92 -13.43 23.05
C ASN A 191 3.99 -14.58 22.61
N SER A 192 4.54 -15.54 21.84
CA SER A 192 3.81 -16.70 21.31
C SER A 192 2.67 -16.38 20.34
N THR A 193 2.58 -15.14 19.86
CA THR A 193 1.61 -14.71 18.84
C THR A 193 2.32 -14.48 17.52
N LEU A 194 1.82 -15.08 16.44
CA LEU A 194 2.29 -14.81 15.09
C LEU A 194 1.77 -13.44 14.65
N ILE A 195 2.69 -12.54 14.34
CA ILE A 195 2.39 -11.20 13.86
C ILE A 195 2.77 -11.12 12.39
N ARG A 196 1.92 -10.43 11.63
CA ARG A 196 2.10 -10.17 10.21
C ARG A 196 2.04 -8.68 9.93
N ASN A 197 2.98 -8.21 9.13
CA ASN A 197 2.86 -6.92 8.44
C ASN A 197 2.99 -7.15 6.93
N THR A 198 2.29 -6.35 6.13
CA THR A 198 2.39 -6.41 4.67
C THR A 198 2.66 -5.04 4.06
N PHE A 199 3.43 -5.02 2.97
CA PHE A 199 3.84 -3.79 2.28
C PHE A 199 3.90 -4.00 0.77
N THR A 200 3.82 -2.90 0.00
CA THR A 200 4.12 -2.91 -1.43
C THR A 200 5.22 -1.91 -1.75
N LYS A 201 6.25 -2.36 -2.47
CA LYS A 201 7.31 -1.48 -2.98
C LYS A 201 7.40 -1.64 -4.49
N ARG A 202 7.52 -0.53 -5.22
CA ARG A 202 7.73 -0.55 -6.68
C ARG A 202 9.19 -0.22 -6.97
N THR A 203 9.85 -1.10 -7.70
CA THR A 203 11.30 -1.02 -7.94
C THR A 203 11.68 0.20 -8.76
N ILE A 204 10.84 0.59 -9.73
CA ILE A 204 11.07 1.77 -10.58
C ILE A 204 11.11 3.10 -9.81
N TYR A 205 10.43 3.21 -8.66
CA TYR A 205 10.35 4.47 -7.92
C TYR A 205 11.51 4.73 -6.96
N ASN A 206 12.40 3.76 -6.77
CA ASN A 206 13.56 3.91 -5.91
C ASN A 206 14.78 3.23 -6.54
N VAL A 207 15.38 3.93 -7.50
CA VAL A 207 16.57 3.48 -8.22
C VAL A 207 17.79 4.19 -7.67
N ARG A 208 18.79 3.40 -7.23
CA ARG A 208 20.07 3.88 -6.72
C ARG A 208 21.19 3.25 -7.53
N PRO A 209 21.51 3.82 -8.70
CA PRO A 209 22.57 3.27 -9.55
C PRO A 209 23.91 3.33 -8.82
N PRO A 210 24.88 2.46 -9.18
CA PRO A 210 26.24 2.59 -8.68
C PRO A 210 26.82 3.96 -9.10
N PRO A 211 27.84 4.47 -8.37
CA PRO A 211 28.52 5.70 -8.74
C PRO A 211 29.00 5.67 -10.20
N LEU A 212 28.78 6.77 -10.92
CA LEU A 212 29.19 6.88 -12.32
C LEU A 212 30.71 6.76 -12.42
N VAL A 213 31.14 5.90 -13.34
CA VAL A 213 32.53 5.87 -13.78
C VAL A 213 32.67 6.89 -14.89
N TRP A 214 33.36 7.98 -14.60
CA TRP A 214 33.58 9.10 -15.52
C TRP A 214 35.07 9.32 -15.75
N ASN A 215 35.39 9.88 -16.92
CA ASN A 215 36.74 10.20 -17.35
C ASN A 215 36.80 11.66 -17.78
N VAL A 216 37.92 12.31 -17.47
CA VAL A 216 38.21 13.69 -17.88
C VAL A 216 39.48 13.68 -18.69
N THR A 217 39.41 14.30 -19.86
CA THR A 217 40.60 14.58 -20.67
C THR A 217 40.71 16.07 -20.90
N GLU A 218 41.89 16.62 -20.66
CA GLU A 218 42.19 18.03 -20.91
C GLU A 218 42.88 18.15 -22.27
N SER A 219 42.38 19.08 -23.08
CA SER A 219 43.04 19.48 -24.32
C SER A 219 42.99 20.99 -24.45
N LYS A 220 44.16 21.63 -24.32
CA LYS A 220 44.38 23.09 -24.42
C LYS A 220 43.51 23.90 -23.44
N HIS A 221 42.30 24.25 -23.86
CA HIS A 221 41.36 25.11 -23.15
C HIS A 221 39.99 24.44 -22.96
N THR A 222 39.90 23.13 -23.20
CA THR A 222 38.67 22.35 -23.10
C THR A 222 38.89 21.15 -22.18
N LEU A 223 37.95 20.95 -21.27
CA LEU A 223 37.79 19.71 -20.51
C LEU A 223 36.72 18.87 -21.19
N ALA A 224 37.11 17.72 -21.71
CA ALA A 224 36.17 16.73 -22.23
C ALA A 224 35.85 15.74 -21.11
N ILE A 225 34.58 15.76 -20.69
CA ILE A 225 34.03 14.89 -19.65
C ILE A 225 33.19 13.82 -20.35
N SER A 226 33.45 12.55 -20.03
CA SER A 226 32.72 11.41 -20.59
C SER A 226 32.40 10.41 -19.49
N TRP A 227 31.25 9.75 -19.57
CA TRP A 227 30.85 8.69 -18.65
C TRP A 227 30.02 7.65 -19.39
N SER A 228 29.92 6.45 -18.81
CA SER A 228 28.92 5.47 -19.22
C SER A 228 27.67 5.62 -18.34
N PRO A 229 26.47 5.70 -18.92
CA PRO A 229 25.24 5.75 -18.13
C PRO A 229 25.03 4.44 -17.36
N PRO A 230 24.26 4.45 -16.25
CA PRO A 230 23.93 3.23 -15.53
C PRO A 230 23.12 2.27 -16.41
N ASP A 231 23.55 1.02 -16.49
CA ASP A 231 22.87 -0.04 -17.26
C ASP A 231 21.65 -0.58 -16.49
N MET A 232 20.63 0.27 -16.39
CA MET A 232 19.41 0.01 -15.64
C MET A 232 18.16 0.55 -16.35
N LEU A 233 18.28 1.75 -16.91
CA LEU A 233 17.21 2.47 -17.61
C LEU A 233 17.75 3.02 -18.92
N ASP A 234 16.84 3.32 -19.85
CA ASP A 234 17.18 4.01 -21.08
C ASP A 234 17.81 5.37 -20.80
N LEU A 235 18.73 5.81 -21.67
CA LEU A 235 19.46 7.08 -21.49
C LEU A 235 18.52 8.28 -21.33
N SER A 236 17.34 8.25 -21.96
CA SER A 236 16.33 9.31 -21.87
C SER A 236 15.69 9.45 -20.49
N GLU A 237 15.84 8.44 -19.62
CA GLU A 237 15.29 8.44 -18.26
C GLU A 237 16.26 9.03 -17.24
N TRP A 238 17.45 9.46 -17.67
CA TRP A 238 18.49 10.00 -16.80
C TRP A 238 18.72 11.49 -17.02
N ASP A 239 18.67 12.26 -15.93
CA ASP A 239 19.21 13.60 -15.86
C ASP A 239 20.61 13.57 -15.22
N PHE A 240 21.60 14.09 -15.94
CA PHE A 240 22.98 14.20 -15.44
C PHE A 240 23.29 15.64 -15.02
N VAL A 241 23.65 15.79 -13.74
CA VAL A 241 24.07 17.07 -13.16
C VAL A 241 25.59 17.08 -13.00
N ILE A 242 26.25 18.07 -13.59
CA ILE A 242 27.70 18.24 -13.48
C ILE A 242 27.98 19.43 -12.56
N ASN A 243 28.55 19.14 -11.40
CA ASN A 243 29.03 20.12 -10.46
C ASN A 243 30.53 20.29 -10.62
N TYR A 244 30.99 21.52 -10.84
CA TYR A 244 32.42 21.80 -10.98
C TYR A 244 32.79 23.10 -10.27
N THR A 245 34.06 23.21 -9.89
CA THR A 245 34.62 24.42 -9.30
C THR A 245 35.63 25.03 -10.26
N PHE A 246 35.64 26.36 -10.33
CA PHE A 246 36.63 27.12 -11.09
C PHE A 246 37.21 28.20 -10.18
N CYS A 247 38.52 28.11 -9.90
CA CYS A 247 39.22 29.05 -9.00
C CYS A 247 38.50 29.25 -7.66
N ASP A 248 38.12 28.14 -7.00
CA ASP A 248 37.39 28.10 -5.71
C ASP A 248 35.96 28.65 -5.71
N GLU A 249 35.41 28.99 -6.87
CA GLU A 249 33.98 29.31 -7.04
C GLU A 249 33.19 28.09 -7.55
N TYR A 250 32.06 27.79 -6.91
CA TYR A 250 31.18 26.67 -7.24
C TYR A 250 30.23 27.00 -8.40
N GLN A 251 30.15 26.11 -9.39
CA GLN A 251 29.30 26.24 -10.57
C GLN A 251 28.49 24.95 -10.79
N VAL A 252 27.23 25.09 -11.21
CA VAL A 252 26.32 23.97 -11.53
C VAL A 252 25.88 24.10 -12.98
N ARG A 253 25.95 23.01 -13.74
CA ARG A 253 25.43 22.96 -15.11
C ARG A 253 24.50 21.77 -15.28
N ASP A 254 23.27 22.06 -15.64
CA ASP A 254 22.30 21.06 -16.10
C ASP A 254 22.53 20.78 -17.58
N THR A 255 22.59 19.50 -17.95
CA THR A 255 22.84 19.09 -19.33
C THR A 255 21.61 18.42 -19.94
N PRO A 256 20.78 19.14 -20.72
CA PRO A 256 19.78 18.50 -21.56
C PRO A 256 20.47 17.86 -22.79
N LEU A 257 20.13 16.61 -23.09
CA LEU A 257 20.76 15.84 -24.17
C LEU A 257 20.38 16.38 -25.56
N CYS A 258 21.38 16.89 -26.29
CA CYS A 258 21.34 17.00 -27.75
C CYS A 258 21.73 15.64 -28.35
N VAL A 259 20.77 14.93 -28.92
CA VAL A 259 21.00 13.74 -29.73
C VAL A 259 21.70 14.16 -31.02
N GLN A 260 23.03 14.08 -31.09
CA GLN A 260 23.74 14.08 -32.36
C GLN A 260 23.84 12.64 -32.85
N THR A 261 22.82 12.19 -33.59
CA THR A 261 22.94 11.03 -34.46
C THR A 261 23.91 11.40 -35.59
N HIS A 262 25.13 10.86 -35.55
CA HIS A 262 25.95 10.80 -36.75
C HIS A 262 25.46 9.59 -37.58
N PRO A 263 24.88 9.79 -38.78
CA PRO A 263 24.59 8.69 -39.67
C PRO A 263 25.91 8.11 -40.17
N VAL A 264 26.14 6.83 -39.90
CA VAL A 264 27.18 6.05 -40.58
C VAL A 264 26.68 5.83 -42.01
N SER A 265 27.21 6.61 -42.95
CA SER A 265 27.06 6.34 -44.38
C SER A 265 27.85 5.09 -44.75
N ARG A 266 27.16 4.15 -45.41
CA ARG A 266 27.78 3.03 -46.15
C ARG A 266 28.70 3.51 -47.26
#